data_AF-K1SS64-F1
#
_entry.id   AF-K1SS64-F1
#
_cell.length_a   1.000
_cell.length_b   1.000
_cell.length_c   1.000
_cell.angle_alpha   90.00
_cell.angle_beta   90.00
_cell.angle_gamma   90.00
#
_symmetry.space_group_name_H-M   'P 1'
#
loop_
_entity.id
_entity.type
_entity.pdbx_description
1 polymer ?
#
loop_
_entity_poly.entity_id
_entity_poly.type
_entity_poly.pdbx_seq_one_letter_code
_entity_poly.pdbx_strand_id
1 'polypeptide(L)' 'MGGVATHLIDRNSTIPTRYSKIFTTAAPFQSTVEIKVLQGEREFAKDNKLIG' A
#
# COMPACT_ATOMS: atom_id res chain seq x y z
N MET A 1 -9.80 0.42 12.24
CA MET A 1 -9.10 -0.49 11.31
C MET A 1 -8.35 0.37 10.31
N GLY A 2 -7.05 0.54 10.46
CA GLY A 2 -6.26 1.43 9.60
C GLY A 2 -4.78 1.23 9.85
N GLY A 3 -3.96 1.37 8.81
CA GLY A 3 -2.51 1.18 8.90
C GLY A 3 -2.02 -0.24 8.59
N VAL A 4 -2.81 -1.05 7.90
CA VAL A 4 -2.32 -2.31 7.30
C VAL A 4 -1.67 -2.00 5.96
N ALA A 5 -0.45 -2.47 5.74
CA ALA A 5 0.22 -2.34 4.45
C ALA A 5 -0.34 -3.41 3.49
N THR A 6 -0.87 -2.98 2.34
CA THR A 6 -1.31 -3.92 1.30
C THR A 6 -0.18 -4.12 0.29
N HIS A 7 0.37 -5.32 0.22
CA HIS A 7 1.39 -5.66 -0.78
C HIS A 7 0.77 -5.66 -2.18
N LEU A 8 1.36 -4.85 -3.06
CA LEU A 8 1.03 -4.79 -4.49
C LEU A 8 2.04 -5.60 -5.31
N ILE A 9 3.31 -5.59 -4.90
CA ILE A 9 4.40 -6.32 -5.53
C ILE A 9 5.09 -7.11 -4.43
N ASP A 10 5.06 -8.44 -4.56
CA ASP A 10 5.71 -9.34 -3.61
C ASP A 10 7.23 -9.31 -3.75
N ARG A 11 7.91 -9.66 -2.65
CA ARG A 11 9.37 -9.81 -2.65
C ARG A 11 9.80 -10.79 -3.74
N ASN A 12 10.99 -10.56 -4.31
CA ASN A 12 11.58 -11.41 -5.35
C ASN A 12 10.77 -11.50 -6.66
N SER A 13 9.85 -10.57 -6.95
CA SER A 13 9.21 -10.48 -8.26
C SER A 13 10.22 -10.14 -9.36
N THR A 14 10.15 -10.80 -10.51
CA THR A 14 10.99 -10.50 -11.67
C THR A 14 10.67 -9.12 -12.26
N ILE A 15 11.68 -8.30 -12.47
CA ILE A 15 11.55 -7.01 -13.17
C ILE A 15 11.68 -7.22 -14.69
N PRO A 16 10.91 -6.52 -15.54
CA PRO A 16 9.90 -5.51 -15.22
C PRO A 16 8.54 -6.14 -14.83
N THR A 17 7.93 -5.67 -13.74
CA THR A 17 6.58 -6.08 -13.31
C THR A 17 5.67 -4.87 -13.12
N ARG A 18 4.36 -5.06 -13.35
CA ARG A 18 3.33 -4.05 -13.12
C ARG A 18 2.14 -4.71 -12.43
N TYR A 19 1.73 -4.14 -11.31
CA TYR A 19 0.54 -4.55 -10.60
C TYR A 19 -0.42 -3.38 -10.45
N SER A 20 -1.73 -3.65 -10.45
CA SER A 20 -2.77 -2.64 -10.26
C SER A 20 -3.88 -3.23 -9.41
N LYS A 21 -4.32 -2.51 -8.39
CA LYS A 21 -5.42 -2.90 -7.51
C LYS A 21 -6.35 -1.70 -7.32
N ILE A 22 -7.65 -1.96 -7.38
CA ILE A 22 -8.67 -0.93 -7.17
C ILE A 22 -8.89 -0.79 -5.66
N PHE A 23 -8.80 0.43 -5.15
CA PHE A 23 -9.06 0.76 -3.74
C PHE A 23 -10.32 1.62 -3.62
N THR A 24 -10.95 1.59 -2.44
CA THR A 24 -12.13 2.39 -2.09
C THR A 24 -11.85 3.25 -0.87
N THR A 25 -12.66 4.27 -0.64
CA THR A 25 -12.54 5.15 0.52
C THR A 25 -12.86 4.40 1.82
N ALA A 26 -12.19 4.78 2.91
CA ALA A 26 -12.40 4.16 4.20
C ALA A 26 -13.66 4.68 4.92
N ALA A 27 -14.16 5.85 4.52
CA ALA A 27 -15.32 6.50 5.10
C ALA A 27 -16.26 7.10 4.01
N PRO A 28 -17.57 7.23 4.30
CA PRO A 28 -18.51 7.93 3.44
C PRO A 28 -18.17 9.42 3.36
N PHE A 29 -18.41 10.04 2.20
CA PHE A 29 -18.08 11.45 1.90
C PHE A 29 -16.59 11.83 1.98
N GLN A 30 -15.68 10.85 1.89
CA GLN A 30 -14.26 11.10 1.79
C GLN A 30 -13.90 11.66 0.40
N SER A 31 -13.54 12.94 0.33
CA SER A 31 -13.21 13.65 -0.92
C SER A 31 -11.77 13.45 -1.39
N THR A 32 -10.87 13.02 -0.53
CA THR A 32 -9.44 12.83 -0.83
C THR A 32 -8.93 11.50 -0.31
N VAL A 33 -8.00 10.91 -1.05
CA VAL A 33 -7.28 9.68 -0.66
C VAL A 33 -5.79 9.98 -0.58
N GLU A 34 -5.15 9.50 0.47
CA GLU A 34 -3.70 9.63 0.65
C GLU A 34 -3.06 8.29 0.28
N ILE A 35 -2.20 8.28 -0.75
CA ILE A 35 -1.49 7.08 -1.20
C ILE A 35 -0.10 7.12 -0.57
N LYS A 36 0.18 6.18 0.33
CA LYS A 36 1.50 5.96 0.94
C LYS A 36 2.13 4.72 0.36
N VAL A 37 3.21 4.89 -0.37
CA VAL A 37 4.08 3.85 -0.89
C VAL A 37 5.05 3.44 0.20
N LEU A 38 4.92 2.18 0.62
CA LEU A 38 5.72 1.58 1.69
C LEU A 38 6.54 0.44 1.11
N GLN A 39 7.79 0.32 1.60
CA GLN A 39 8.67 -0.80 1.32
C GLN A 39 8.91 -1.59 2.61
N GLY A 40 8.48 -2.84 2.63
CA GLY A 40 8.76 -3.77 3.72
C GLY A 40 7.82 -4.98 3.74
N GLU A 41 8.11 -5.92 4.63
CA GLU A 41 7.40 -7.21 4.75
C GLU A 41 6.46 -7.25 5.96
N ARG A 42 6.33 -6.15 6.70
CA ARG A 42 5.51 -6.10 7.92
C ARG A 42 4.05 -5.86 7.57
N GLU A 43 3.16 -6.45 8.37
CA GLU A 43 1.71 -6.30 8.21
C GLU A 43 1.25 -4.85 8.47
N PHE A 44 1.94 -4.14 9.35
CA PHE A 44 1.61 -2.75 9.70
C PHE A 44 2.48 -1.75 8.94
N ALA A 45 1.83 -0.71 8.44
CA ALA A 45 2.45 0.39 7.71
C ALA A 45 3.52 1.15 8.52
N LYS A 46 3.39 1.18 9.85
CA LYS A 46 4.32 1.90 10.75
C LYS A 46 5.69 1.24 10.82
N ASP A 47 5.76 -0.07 10.63
CA ASP A 47 6.99 -0.85 10.75
C ASP A 47 7.73 -0.96 9.41
N ASN A 48 7.08 -0.53 8.33
CA ASN A 48 7.65 -0.51 6.98
C ASN A 48 8.26 0.85 6.67
N LYS A 49 9.21 0.87 5.75
CA LYS A 49 9.88 2.10 5.33
C LYS A 49 8.98 2.86 4.35
N LEU A 50 8.63 4.10 4.66
CA LEU A 50 7.95 4.99 3.74
C LEU A 50 8.91 5.44 2.63
N ILE A 51 8.49 5.26 1.38
CA ILE A 51 9.27 5.66 0.20
C ILE A 51 8.56 6.70 -0.66
N GLY A 52 7.25 6.95 -0.46
CA GLY A 52 6.49 7.99 -1.14
C GLY A 52 5.04 8.05 -0.70
#